data_AF-A0A1G9QLI3-F1
#
_entry.id   AF-A0A1G9QLI3-F1
#
_cell.length_a   1.000
_cell.length_b   1.000
_cell.length_c   1.000
_cell.angle_alpha   90.00
_cell.angle_beta   90.00
_cell.angle_gamma   90.00
#
_symmetry.space_group_name_H-M   'P 1'
#
loop_
_entity.id
_entity.type
_entity.pdbx_description
1 polymer ?
#
loop_
_entity_poly.entity_id
_entity_poly.type
_entity_poly.pdbx_seq_one_letter_code
_entity_poly.pdbx_strand_id
1 'polypeptide(L)'
;MLHELEGQGVLLDALAAEVGKELDPFDLLLHVAYDQPALTRRERAQRVRKRNVFTQYGPVARKVLDALLDKYADQGITTLESDDVLRLQPISQLGSPAELVRSFGGRPQYRGALQALARELYAPPAA
;
A
#
# COMPACT_ATOMS: atom_id res chain seq x y z
N MET A 1 -16.14 -16.45 0.37
CA MET A 1 -15.27 -15.40 0.94
C MET A 1 -14.96 -14.24 -0.03
N LEU A 2 -14.82 -14.44 -1.35
CA LEU A 2 -14.71 -13.31 -2.31
C LEU A 2 -16.08 -12.82 -2.84
N HIS A 3 -17.06 -13.70 -2.99
CA HIS A 3 -18.37 -13.35 -3.57
C HIS A 3 -19.31 -12.59 -2.62
N GLU A 4 -19.15 -12.74 -1.30
CA GLU A 4 -19.93 -11.97 -0.31
C GLU A 4 -19.45 -10.52 -0.17
N LEU A 5 -18.21 -10.24 -0.60
CA LEU A 5 -17.62 -8.90 -0.57
C LEU A 5 -18.12 -8.02 -1.73
N GLU A 6 -18.65 -8.59 -2.82
CA GLU A 6 -19.17 -7.82 -3.96
C GLU A 6 -20.45 -7.04 -3.60
N GLY A 7 -21.34 -7.63 -2.80
CA GLY A 7 -22.51 -6.92 -2.24
C GLY A 7 -22.12 -5.85 -1.21
N GLN A 8 -20.97 -6.01 -0.55
CA GLN A 8 -20.39 -5.01 0.34
C GLN A 8 -19.58 -3.95 -0.41
N GLY A 9 -19.14 -4.18 -1.65
CA GLY A 9 -18.38 -3.22 -2.45
C GLY A 9 -19.14 -1.91 -2.68
N VAL A 10 -20.45 -2.01 -2.99
CA VAL A 10 -21.34 -0.83 -3.12
C VAL A 10 -21.52 -0.13 -1.76
N LEU A 11 -21.56 -0.88 -0.66
CA LEU A 11 -21.64 -0.32 0.69
C LEU A 11 -20.34 0.40 1.07
N LEU A 12 -19.18 -0.16 0.72
CA LEU A 12 -17.86 0.40 0.98
C LEU A 12 -17.59 1.66 0.16
N ASP A 13 -18.02 1.70 -1.10
CA ASP A 13 -17.91 2.90 -1.93
C ASP A 13 -18.82 4.03 -1.40
N ALA A 14 -20.04 3.70 -0.97
CA ALA A 14 -20.96 4.65 -0.34
C ALA A 14 -20.44 5.15 1.02
N LEU A 15 -19.91 4.25 1.86
CA LEU A 15 -19.26 4.57 3.12
C LEU A 15 -18.01 5.44 2.91
N ALA A 16 -17.18 5.13 1.91
CA ALA A 16 -15.98 5.93 1.59
C ALA A 16 -16.35 7.34 1.10
N ALA A 17 -17.49 7.49 0.41
CA ALA A 17 -18.02 8.79 0.00
C ALA A 17 -18.52 9.63 1.19
N GLU A 18 -19.05 9.01 2.25
CA GLU A 18 -19.53 9.70 3.45
C GLU A 18 -18.44 10.01 4.49
N VAL A 19 -17.42 9.15 4.63
CA VAL A 19 -16.47 9.20 5.76
C VAL A 19 -15.07 9.72 5.36
N GLY A 20 -14.84 9.93 4.05
CA GLY A 20 -13.70 10.70 3.53
C GLY A 20 -12.69 9.86 2.74
N LYS A 21 -12.28 10.40 1.58
CA LYS A 21 -11.36 9.79 0.60
C LYS A 21 -9.94 9.50 1.12
N GLU A 22 -9.65 9.69 2.40
CA GLU A 22 -8.32 9.48 2.99
C GLU A 22 -8.23 8.17 3.78
N LEU A 23 -9.36 7.58 4.18
CA LEU A 23 -9.42 6.30 4.87
C LEU A 23 -9.17 5.14 3.91
N ASP A 24 -8.59 4.07 4.44
CA ASP A 24 -8.54 2.78 3.75
C ASP A 24 -9.88 2.05 3.97
N PRO A 25 -10.48 1.41 2.94
CA PRO A 25 -11.75 0.68 3.09
C PRO A 25 -11.73 -0.37 4.20
N PHE A 26 -10.57 -0.98 4.48
CA PHE A 26 -10.41 -1.93 5.57
C PHE A 26 -10.54 -1.27 6.94
N ASP A 27 -9.93 -0.09 7.14
CA ASP A 27 -10.09 0.66 8.40
C ASP A 27 -11.51 1.14 8.62
N LEU A 28 -12.18 1.54 7.54
CA LEU A 28 -13.57 1.97 7.59
C LEU A 28 -14.47 0.82 8.05
N LEU A 29 -14.25 -0.38 7.51
CA LEU A 29 -14.96 -1.58 7.93
C LEU A 29 -14.69 -1.91 9.41
N LEU A 30 -13.43 -1.78 9.88
CA LEU A 30 -13.10 -1.99 11.30
C LEU A 30 -13.75 -0.96 12.22
N HIS A 31 -13.76 0.32 11.82
CA HIS A 31 -14.38 1.39 12.58
C HIS A 31 -15.89 1.18 12.71
N VAL A 32 -16.57 0.89 11.59
CA VAL A 32 -18.03 0.67 11.59
C VAL A 32 -18.41 -0.60 12.36
N ALA A 33 -17.65 -1.68 12.22
CA ALA A 33 -17.99 -2.96 12.84
C ALA A 33 -17.61 -3.04 14.33
N TYR A 34 -16.58 -2.31 14.77
CA TYR A 34 -15.99 -2.49 16.10
C TYR A 34 -15.70 -1.17 16.85
N ASP A 35 -16.17 -0.03 16.35
CA ASP A 35 -15.95 1.30 16.92
C ASP A 35 -14.47 1.63 17.19
N GLN A 36 -13.58 1.03 16.38
CA GLN A 36 -12.13 1.22 16.48
C GLN A 36 -11.70 2.53 15.80
N PRO A 37 -10.67 3.23 16.31
CA PRO A 37 -10.11 4.38 15.59
C PRO A 37 -9.64 4.00 14.18
N ALA A 38 -10.25 4.57 13.15
CA ALA A 38 -9.86 4.35 11.77
C ALA A 38 -8.50 4.99 11.47
N LEU A 39 -7.67 4.31 10.68
CA LEU A 39 -6.44 4.90 10.15
C LEU A 39 -6.65 5.42 8.74
N THR A 40 -6.04 6.56 8.46
CA THR A 40 -5.83 7.02 7.09
C THR A 40 -4.76 6.19 6.39
N ARG A 41 -4.81 6.17 5.06
CA ARG A 41 -3.75 5.54 4.25
C ARG A 41 -2.39 6.16 4.50
N ARG A 42 -2.35 7.48 4.75
CA ARG A 42 -1.12 8.19 5.15
C ARG A 42 -0.55 7.69 6.46
N GLU A 43 -1.40 7.48 7.47
CA GLU A 43 -0.96 6.93 8.76
C GLU A 43 -0.43 5.51 8.64
N ARG A 44 -1.09 4.66 7.83
CA ARG A 44 -0.58 3.31 7.50
C ARG A 44 0.80 3.38 6.85
N ALA A 45 0.96 4.20 5.81
CA ALA A 45 2.23 4.36 5.13
C ALA A 45 3.33 4.83 6.10
N GLN A 46 3.02 5.79 6.97
CA GLN A 46 3.98 6.32 7.94
C GLN A 46 4.36 5.30 9.02
N ARG A 47 3.44 4.42 9.44
CA ARG A 47 3.77 3.31 10.35
C ARG A 47 4.77 2.36 9.74
N VAL A 48 4.61 2.01 8.46
CA VAL A 48 5.58 1.15 7.74
C VAL A 48 6.96 1.80 7.69
N ARG A 49 7.04 3.11 7.35
CA ARG A 49 8.30 3.86 7.35
C ARG A 49 9.00 3.81 8.72
N LYS A 50 8.25 4.02 9.80
CA LYS A 50 8.80 4.02 11.17
C LYS A 50 9.39 2.68 11.60
N ARG A 51 8.88 1.56 11.08
CA ARG A 51 9.34 0.21 11.44
C ARG A 51 10.66 -0.20 10.78
N ASN A 52 11.15 0.57 9.80
CA ASN A 52 12.42 0.30 9.10
C ASN A 52 12.55 -1.14 8.53
N VAL A 53 11.43 -1.74 8.12
CA VAL A 53 11.32 -3.14 7.64
C VAL A 53 12.07 -3.44 6.34
N PHE A 54 12.55 -2.39 5.64
CA PHE A 54 13.16 -2.50 4.31
C PHE A 54 14.65 -2.16 4.27
N THR A 55 15.32 -2.16 5.43
CA THR A 55 16.76 -1.87 5.55
C THR A 55 17.64 -2.84 4.76
N GLN A 56 17.17 -4.07 4.53
CA GLN A 56 17.83 -5.10 3.71
C GLN A 56 18.03 -4.72 2.24
N TYR A 57 17.26 -3.76 1.72
CA TYR A 57 17.33 -3.35 0.32
C TYR A 57 18.34 -2.21 0.12
N GLY A 58 18.94 -2.15 -1.07
CA GLY A 58 19.84 -1.04 -1.46
C GLY A 58 19.12 0.31 -1.62
N PRO A 59 19.86 1.41 -1.79
CA PRO A 59 19.31 2.77 -1.78
C PRO A 59 18.26 3.01 -2.88
N VAL A 60 18.43 2.43 -4.08
CA VAL A 60 17.45 2.56 -5.18
C VAL A 60 16.15 1.84 -4.83
N ALA A 61 16.23 0.57 -4.42
CA ALA A 61 15.06 -0.22 -4.04
C ALA A 61 14.30 0.41 -2.87
N ARG A 62 15.00 0.99 -1.88
CA ARG A 62 14.36 1.74 -0.78
C ARG A 62 13.60 2.97 -1.28
N LYS A 63 14.19 3.77 -2.18
CA LYS A 63 13.49 4.91 -2.80
C LYS A 63 12.24 4.48 -3.57
N VAL A 64 12.29 3.33 -4.26
CA VAL A 64 11.13 2.77 -4.94
C VAL A 64 10.04 2.41 -3.92
N LEU A 65 10.38 1.73 -2.82
CA LEU A 65 9.43 1.39 -1.76
C LEU A 65 8.82 2.64 -1.09
N ASP A 66 9.62 3.68 -0.85
CA ASP A 66 9.14 4.94 -0.31
C ASP A 66 8.14 5.63 -1.26
N ALA A 67 8.43 5.64 -2.56
CA ALA A 67 7.53 6.20 -3.56
C ALA A 67 6.25 5.36 -3.75
N LEU A 68 6.34 4.02 -3.60
CA LEU A 68 5.18 3.14 -3.57
C LEU A 68 4.28 3.44 -2.36
N LEU A 69 4.87 3.70 -1.20
CA LEU A 69 4.12 4.12 0.00
C LEU A 69 3.40 5.46 -0.21
N ASP A 70 4.03 6.42 -0.90
CA ASP A 70 3.35 7.67 -1.26
C ASP A 70 2.19 7.42 -2.23
N LYS A 71 2.39 6.55 -3.22
CA LYS A 71 1.31 6.14 -4.14
C LYS A 71 0.14 5.49 -3.42
N TYR A 72 0.42 4.59 -2.49
CA TYR A 72 -0.61 3.99 -1.65
C TYR A 72 -1.35 5.05 -0.83
N ALA A 73 -0.64 5.99 -0.22
CA ALA A 73 -1.24 7.04 0.58
C ALA A 73 -2.26 7.87 -0.24
N ASP A 74 -1.90 8.23 -1.48
CA ASP A 74 -2.74 9.07 -2.34
C ASP A 74 -3.83 8.28 -3.07
N GLN A 75 -3.52 7.07 -3.56
CA GLN A 75 -4.34 6.36 -4.55
C GLN A 75 -4.88 5.00 -4.05
N GLY A 76 -4.46 4.55 -2.87
CA GLY A 76 -4.89 3.28 -2.29
C GLY A 76 -4.16 2.04 -2.83
N ILE A 77 -4.57 0.88 -2.33
CA ILE A 77 -3.83 -0.39 -2.50
C ILE A 77 -3.79 -0.91 -3.93
N THR A 78 -4.83 -0.65 -4.72
CA THR A 78 -4.92 -1.08 -6.12
C THR A 78 -3.76 -0.55 -6.97
N THR A 79 -3.17 0.58 -6.56
CA THR A 79 -1.99 1.13 -7.23
C THR A 79 -0.75 0.25 -7.07
N LEU A 80 -0.60 -0.43 -5.93
CA LEU A 80 0.54 -1.34 -5.71
C LEU A 80 0.42 -2.65 -6.50
N GLU A 81 -0.80 -3.02 -6.87
CA GLU A 81 -1.11 -4.23 -7.64
C GLU A 81 -1.03 -4.00 -9.15
N SER A 82 -0.90 -2.73 -9.57
CA SER A 82 -0.81 -2.37 -10.99
C SER A 82 0.51 -2.83 -11.61
N ASP A 83 0.42 -3.51 -12.75
CA ASP A 83 1.56 -3.87 -13.60
C ASP A 83 2.37 -2.64 -14.07
N ASP A 84 1.73 -1.46 -14.07
CA ASP A 84 2.30 -0.20 -14.54
C ASP A 84 2.83 0.69 -13.41
N VAL A 85 2.78 0.25 -12.15
CA VAL A 85 3.13 1.11 -11.00
C VAL A 85 4.52 1.74 -11.11
N LEU A 86 5.49 1.01 -11.66
CA LEU A 86 6.86 1.50 -11.85
C LEU A 86 6.98 2.56 -12.95
N ARG A 87 5.99 2.67 -13.83
CA ARG A 87 5.90 3.68 -14.89
C ARG A 87 5.23 4.96 -14.42
N LEU A 88 4.65 4.96 -13.21
CA LEU A 88 3.98 6.13 -12.64
C LEU A 88 4.99 7.09 -12.02
N GLN A 89 4.78 8.39 -12.21
CA GLN A 89 5.56 9.44 -11.54
C GLN A 89 5.25 9.45 -10.03
N PRO A 90 6.24 9.61 -9.14
CA PRO A 90 7.65 9.91 -9.42
C PRO A 90 8.53 8.65 -9.56
N ILE A 91 7.99 7.43 -9.46
CA ILE A 91 8.77 6.17 -9.52
C ILE A 91 9.52 6.07 -10.84
N SER A 92 8.89 6.45 -11.96
CA SER A 92 9.52 6.47 -13.28
C SER A 92 10.71 7.43 -13.40
N GLN A 93 10.93 8.35 -12.46
CA GLN A 93 12.12 9.20 -12.42
C GLN A 93 13.33 8.50 -11.80
N LEU A 94 13.12 7.37 -11.10
CA LEU A 94 14.17 6.63 -10.42
C LEU A 94 14.96 5.70 -11.37
N GLY A 95 14.41 5.42 -12.56
CA GLY A 95 15.00 4.54 -13.57
C GLY A 95 13.94 3.82 -14.39
N SER A 96 14.37 3.02 -15.38
CA SER A 96 13.46 2.18 -16.15
C SER A 96 12.89 1.05 -15.29
N PRO A 97 11.69 0.53 -15.59
CA PRO A 97 11.10 -0.58 -14.82
C PRO A 97 12.03 -1.79 -14.66
N ALA A 98 12.83 -2.11 -15.69
CA ALA A 98 13.79 -3.20 -15.65
C ALA A 98 14.94 -2.94 -14.65
N GLU A 99 15.47 -1.73 -14.60
CA GLU A 99 16.51 -1.32 -13.64
C GLU A 99 15.97 -1.30 -12.22
N LEU A 100 14.75 -0.78 -12.03
CA LEU A 100 14.11 -0.74 -10.72
C LEU A 100 13.91 -2.15 -10.19
N VAL A 101 13.38 -3.08 -10.99
CA VAL A 101 13.25 -4.50 -10.59
C VAL A 101 14.60 -5.13 -10.27
N ARG A 102 15.64 -4.85 -11.06
CA ARG A 102 17.00 -5.37 -10.80
C ARG A 102 17.57 -4.85 -9.48
N SER A 103 17.21 -3.64 -9.04
CA SER A 103 17.65 -3.10 -7.74
C SER A 103 17.18 -3.91 -6.52
N PHE A 104 16.14 -4.74 -6.68
CA PHE A 104 15.67 -5.68 -5.65
C PHE A 104 16.38 -7.04 -5.70
N GLY A 105 17.19 -7.31 -6.73
CA GLY A 105 17.77 -8.63 -7.01
C GLY A 105 17.06 -9.40 -8.11
N GLY A 106 16.04 -8.82 -8.75
CA GLY A 106 15.30 -9.44 -9.86
C GLY A 106 13.80 -9.52 -9.60
N ARG A 107 13.08 -10.09 -10.58
CA ARG A 107 11.61 -10.21 -10.53
C ARG A 107 11.08 -10.95 -9.29
N PRO A 108 11.66 -12.09 -8.87
CA PRO A 108 11.17 -12.79 -7.68
C PRO A 108 11.29 -11.94 -6.41
N GLN A 109 12.43 -11.27 -6.22
CA GLN A 109 12.71 -10.46 -5.05
C GLN A 109 11.87 -9.18 -5.03
N TYR A 110 11.64 -8.58 -6.20
CA TYR A 110 10.73 -7.45 -6.34
C TYR A 110 9.29 -7.83 -5.93
N ARG A 111 8.77 -8.96 -6.42
CA ARG A 111 7.45 -9.47 -6.02
C ARG A 111 7.37 -9.76 -4.51
N GLY A 112 8.43 -10.36 -3.96
CA GLY A 112 8.52 -10.58 -2.51
C GLY A 112 8.51 -9.27 -1.72
N ALA A 113 9.17 -8.22 -2.23
CA ALA A 113 9.17 -6.90 -1.61
C ALA A 113 7.77 -6.27 -1.61
N LEU A 114 7.02 -6.38 -2.72
CA LEU A 114 5.64 -5.88 -2.78
C LEU A 114 4.70 -6.63 -1.83
N GLN A 115 4.84 -7.96 -1.72
CA GLN A 115 4.08 -8.77 -0.77
C GLN A 115 4.40 -8.39 0.68
N ALA A 116 5.68 -8.20 1.00
CA ALA A 116 6.10 -7.72 2.32
C ALA A 116 5.54 -6.32 2.61
N LEU A 117 5.54 -5.42 1.62
CA LEU A 117 4.97 -4.08 1.72
C LEU A 117 3.47 -4.11 2.02
N ALA A 118 2.70 -4.88 1.26
CA ALA A 118 1.27 -5.06 1.49
C ALA A 118 1.00 -5.64 2.89
N ARG A 119 1.75 -6.66 3.29
CA ARG A 119 1.64 -7.26 4.63
C ARG A 119 1.93 -6.24 5.73
N GLU A 120 2.95 -5.41 5.59
CA GLU A 120 3.29 -4.39 6.60
C GLU A 120 2.27 -3.26 6.66
N LEU A 121 1.68 -2.87 5.52
CA LEU A 121 0.60 -1.90 5.47
C LEU A 121 -0.64 -2.38 6.22
N TYR A 122 -0.95 -3.68 6.18
CA TYR A 122 -2.11 -4.29 6.83
C TYR A 122 -1.81 -5.03 8.14
N ALA A 123 -0.56 -5.00 8.60
CA ALA A 123 -0.20 -5.56 9.88
C ALA A 123 -0.92 -4.79 11.01
N PRO A 124 -1.43 -5.49 12.04
CA PRO A 124 -2.01 -4.84 13.20
C PRO A 124 -1.05 -3.80 13.81
N PRO A 125 -1.57 -2.75 14.47
CA PRO A 125 -0.75 -1.94 15.36
C PRO A 125 -0.05 -2.87 16.35
N ALA A 126 1.24 -2.63 16.60
CA ALA A 126 1.89 -3.28 17.73
C ALA A 126 1.19 -2.77 19.01
N ALA A 127 0.80 -3.69 19.89
CA ALA A 127 0.21 -3.37 21.18
C ALA A 127 1.17 -2.56 22.06
#